data_AF-A0A956Z9P2-F1
#
_entry.id   AF-A0A956Z9P2-F1
#
_cell.length_a   1.000
_cell.length_b   1.000
_cell.length_c   1.000
_cell.angle_alpha   90.00
_cell.angle_beta   90.00
_cell.angle_gamma   90.00
#
_symmetry.space_group_name_H-M   'P 1'
#
loop_
_entity.id
_entity.type
_entity.pdbx_description
1 polymer ?
#
loop_
_entity_poly.entity_id
_entity_poly.type
_entity_poly.pdbx_seq_one_letter_code
_entity_poly.pdbx_strand_id
1 'polypeptide(L)'
;MMKRLVSSFAIALLFAASAYADVVFEIEQKDLNPESTGQIKGKVKGNDLRMDMYENGGKLDGSMIYRGASKEMIMIDHDDKSFVIL
;
A
#
# COMPACT_ATOMS: atom_id res chain seq x y z
N MET A 1 7.40 -27.90 -34.18
CA MET A 1 7.28 -26.43 -34.08
C MET A 1 6.18 -26.00 -33.10
N MET A 2 4.97 -26.58 -33.17
CA MET A 2 3.82 -26.26 -32.30
C MET A 2 4.06 -26.42 -30.78
N LYS A 3 4.79 -27.47 -30.35
CA LYS A 3 5.13 -27.69 -28.92
C LYS A 3 6.01 -26.58 -28.31
N ARG A 4 6.82 -25.90 -29.13
CA ARG A 4 7.67 -24.78 -28.67
C ARG A 4 6.83 -23.52 -28.43
N LEU A 5 5.86 -23.25 -29.30
CA LEU A 5 4.92 -22.13 -29.17
C LEU A 5 4.05 -22.22 -27.90
N VAL A 6 3.53 -23.41 -27.60
CA VAL A 6 2.71 -23.63 -26.38
C VAL A 6 3.55 -23.41 -25.11
N SER A 7 4.81 -23.86 -25.12
CA SER A 7 5.74 -23.66 -24.00
C SER A 7 6.08 -22.18 -23.76
N SER A 8 6.36 -21.43 -24.83
CA SER A 8 6.65 -19.99 -24.74
C SER A 8 5.45 -19.18 -24.24
N PHE A 9 4.22 -19.57 -24.64
CA PHE A 9 2.99 -18.91 -24.20
C PHE A 9 2.69 -19.17 -22.71
N ALA A 10 2.91 -20.40 -22.24
CA ALA A 10 2.77 -20.75 -20.82
C ALA A 10 3.76 -19.98 -19.93
N ILE A 11 5.00 -19.79 -20.40
CA ILE A 11 6.01 -19.00 -19.69
C ILE A 11 5.60 -17.53 -19.63
N ALA A 12 5.10 -16.95 -20.72
CA ALA A 12 4.62 -15.56 -20.73
C ALA A 12 3.45 -15.32 -19.77
N LEU A 13 2.53 -16.29 -19.63
CA LEU A 13 1.42 -16.22 -18.67
C LEU A 13 1.89 -16.19 -17.21
N LEU A 14 2.97 -16.89 -16.87
CA LEU A 14 3.53 -16.90 -15.52
C LEU A 14 4.13 -15.54 -15.14
N PHE A 15 4.74 -14.81 -16.09
CA PHE A 15 5.26 -13.46 -15.86
C PHE A 15 4.18 -12.39 -15.79
N ALA A 16 3.01 -12.59 -16.42
CA ALA A 16 1.89 -11.66 -16.30
C ALA A 16 1.19 -11.74 -14.94
N ALA A 17 1.24 -12.88 -14.25
CA ALA A 17 0.59 -13.10 -12.97
C ALA A 17 1.29 -12.41 -11.79
N SER A 18 2.61 -12.23 -11.85
CA SER A 18 3.39 -11.61 -10.76
C SER A 18 3.26 -10.09 -10.67
N ALA A 19 2.69 -9.43 -11.68
CA ALA A 19 2.52 -7.97 -11.70
C ALA A 19 1.36 -7.45 -10.81
N TYR A 20 0.56 -8.34 -10.22
CA TYR A 20 -0.66 -7.99 -9.48
C TYR A 20 -0.66 -8.44 -8.01
N ALA A 21 0.50 -8.72 -7.43
CA ALA A 21 0.59 -9.01 -6.00
C ALA A 21 0.52 -7.71 -5.19
N ASP A 22 -0.61 -7.47 -4.53
CA ASP A 22 -0.73 -6.42 -3.51
C ASP A 22 0.30 -6.69 -2.40
N VAL A 23 1.18 -5.72 -2.09
CA VAL A 23 2.18 -5.85 -1.02
C VAL A 23 1.67 -5.10 0.21
N VAL A 24 1.57 -5.81 1.34
CA VAL A 24 1.29 -5.21 2.65
C VAL A 24 2.60 -5.21 3.44
N PHE A 25 3.01 -4.05 3.94
CA PHE A 25 4.17 -3.92 4.80
C PHE A 25 3.79 -3.25 6.11
N GLU A 26 4.43 -3.68 7.18
CA GLU A 26 4.29 -3.10 8.52
C GLU A 26 5.61 -2.43 8.86
N ILE A 27 5.58 -1.11 9.05
CA ILE A 27 6.75 -0.33 9.45
C ILE A 27 6.66 -0.14 10.96
N GLU A 28 7.55 -0.80 11.68
CA GLU A 28 7.75 -0.60 13.10
C GLU A 28 8.66 0.63 13.28
N GLN A 29 8.12 1.72 13.80
CA GLN A 29 8.86 2.97 13.97
C GLN A 29 9.63 2.92 15.29
N LYS A 30 10.94 2.65 15.21
CA LYS A 30 11.74 2.31 16.41
C LYS A 30 12.22 3.51 17.22
N ASP A 31 12.39 4.71 16.64
CA ASP A 31 13.08 5.82 17.34
C ASP A 31 12.66 7.23 16.86
N LEU A 32 11.42 7.65 17.12
CA LEU A 32 11.06 9.07 17.07
C LEU A 32 10.22 9.40 18.31
N ASN A 33 10.86 10.04 19.31
CA ASN A 33 10.29 10.49 20.59
C ASN A 33 9.90 9.34 21.56
N PRO A 34 10.43 9.28 22.80
CA PRO A 34 10.17 8.19 23.76
C PRO A 34 8.71 7.99 24.19
N GLU A 35 7.79 8.88 23.81
CA GLU A 35 6.37 8.81 24.20
C GLU A 35 5.43 8.22 23.14
N SER A 36 5.88 7.95 21.90
CA SER A 36 5.00 7.41 20.85
C SER A 36 5.56 6.15 20.19
N THR A 37 5.08 4.99 20.62
CA THR A 37 5.21 3.72 19.87
C THR A 37 4.13 3.67 18.78
N GLY A 38 4.30 4.51 17.76
CA GLY A 38 3.45 4.50 16.58
C GLY A 38 3.80 3.33 15.64
N GLN A 39 2.81 2.56 15.19
CA GLN A 39 2.97 1.62 14.08
C GLN A 39 2.31 2.20 12.84
N ILE A 40 2.97 2.12 11.68
CA ILE A 40 2.38 2.52 10.40
C ILE A 40 2.22 1.27 9.55
N LYS A 41 0.98 0.94 9.18
CA LYS A 41 0.70 -0.16 8.25
C LYS A 41 0.46 0.39 6.86
N GLY A 42 1.32 0.01 5.92
CA GLY A 42 1.23 0.41 4.53
C GLY A 42 0.71 -0.72 3.65
N LYS A 43 -0.18 -0.41 2.71
CA LYS A 43 -0.61 -1.30 1.64
C LYS A 43 -0.34 -0.65 0.29
N VAL A 44 0.40 -1.35 -0.57
CA VAL A 44 0.65 -0.93 -1.95
C VAL A 44 -0.16 -1.80 -2.91
N LYS A 45 -0.84 -1.14 -3.85
CA LYS A 45 -1.57 -1.78 -4.94
C LYS A 45 -1.26 -1.04 -6.24
N GLY A 46 -0.46 -1.65 -7.11
CA GLY A 46 0.03 -0.98 -8.31
C GLY A 46 0.86 0.26 -7.95
N ASN A 47 0.43 1.44 -8.41
CA ASN A 47 1.09 2.72 -8.14
C ASN A 47 0.48 3.47 -6.95
N ASP A 48 -0.49 2.87 -6.26
CA ASP A 48 -1.18 3.50 -5.14
C ASP A 48 -0.66 2.95 -3.82
N LEU A 49 -0.52 3.83 -2.83
CA LEU A 49 -0.07 3.53 -1.48
C LEU A 49 -1.13 4.01 -0.48
N ARG A 50 -1.59 3.13 0.40
CA ARG A 50 -2.39 3.48 1.56
C ARG A 50 -1.57 3.30 2.82
N MET A 51 -1.65 4.24 3.74
CA MET A 51 -1.02 4.16 5.06
C MET A 51 -2.09 4.38 6.13
N ASP A 52 -2.20 3.44 7.05
CA ASP A 52 -3.04 3.52 8.23
C ASP A 52 -2.10 3.63 9.46
N MET A 53 -2.36 4.62 10.33
CA MET A 53 -1.54 4.87 11.51
C MET A 53 -2.14 4.16 12.73
N TYR A 54 -1.30 3.71 13.64
CA TYR A 54 -1.67 3.01 14.86
C TYR A 54 -0.84 3.52 16.03
N GLU A 55 -1.42 3.52 17.22
CA GLU A 55 -0.75 3.88 18.47
C GLU A 55 -1.22 2.94 19.58
N ASN A 56 -0.29 2.41 20.37
CA ASN A 56 -0.59 1.47 21.47
C ASN A 56 -1.45 0.24 21.04
N GLY A 57 -1.32 -0.20 19.79
CA GLY A 57 -2.10 -1.31 19.22
C GLY A 57 -3.52 -0.93 18.75
N GLY A 58 -3.96 0.30 18.99
CA GLY A 58 -5.18 0.88 18.45
C GLY A 58 -4.93 1.55 17.10
N LYS A 59 -5.90 1.48 16.19
CA LYS A 59 -5.85 2.24 14.93
C LYS A 59 -6.15 3.72 15.24
N LEU A 60 -5.33 4.63 14.74
CA LEU A 60 -5.61 6.06 14.78
C LEU A 60 -6.61 6.43 13.68
N ASP A 61 -7.44 7.44 13.92
CA ASP A 61 -8.52 7.86 13.01
C ASP A 61 -8.05 8.62 11.76
N GLY A 62 -6.74 8.69 11.53
CA GLY A 62 -6.15 9.21 10.31
C GLY A 62 -5.70 8.11 9.34
N SER A 63 -6.05 8.25 8.06
CA SER A 63 -5.41 7.47 7.00
C SER A 63 -4.94 8.35 5.84
N MET A 64 -3.92 7.88 5.13
CA MET A 64 -3.34 8.59 4.00
C MET A 64 -3.35 7.68 2.77
N ILE A 65 -3.72 8.23 1.62
CA ILE A 65 -3.69 7.53 0.34
C ILE A 65 -2.90 8.37 -0.66
N TYR A 66 -1.78 7.84 -1.14
CA TYR A 66 -1.10 8.36 -2.31
C TYR A 66 -1.62 7.67 -3.57
N ARG A 67 -2.09 8.46 -4.55
CA ARG A 67 -2.51 7.96 -5.87
C ARG A 67 -1.41 8.21 -6.89
N GLY A 68 -0.73 7.17 -7.34
CA GLY A 68 0.43 7.36 -8.22
C GLY A 68 0.08 7.85 -9.62
N ALA A 69 -1.15 7.63 -10.09
CA ALA A 69 -1.60 8.11 -11.40
C ALA A 69 -1.75 9.64 -11.46
N SER A 70 -2.36 10.23 -10.44
CA SER A 70 -2.54 11.69 -10.33
C SER A 70 -1.41 12.37 -9.55
N LYS A 71 -0.56 11.60 -8.86
CA LYS A 71 0.48 12.07 -7.93
C LYS A 71 -0.08 12.91 -6.77
N GLU A 72 -1.29 12.60 -6.35
CA GLU A 72 -2.00 13.29 -5.27
C GLU A 72 -1.83 12.53 -3.96
N MET A 73 -1.81 13.27 -2.86
CA MET A 73 -1.89 12.72 -1.52
C MET A 73 -3.25 13.08 -0.91
N ILE A 74 -4.00 12.07 -0.49
CA ILE A 74 -5.29 12.23 0.15
C ILE A 74 -5.12 11.93 1.63
N MET A 75 -5.31 12.94 2.46
CA MET A 75 -5.42 12.78 3.90
C MET A 75 -6.90 12.61 4.26
N ILE A 76 -7.23 11.55 5.01
CA ILE A 76 -8.59 11.21 5.42
C ILE A 76 -8.69 11.32 6.93
N ASP A 77 -9.68 12.09 7.37
CA ASP A 77 -10.14 12.15 8.76
C ASP A 77 -11.39 11.27 8.89
N HIS A 78 -11.31 10.22 9.71
CA HIS A 78 -12.42 9.29 9.89
C HIS A 78 -13.48 9.79 10.88
N ASP A 79 -13.14 10.70 11.78
CA ASP A 79 -14.06 11.28 12.76
C ASP A 79 -15.02 12.25 12.07
N ASP A 80 -14.45 13.20 11.32
CA ASP A 80 -15.21 14.21 10.60
C ASP A 80 -15.72 13.72 9.23
N LYS A 81 -15.34 12.49 8.85
CA LYS A 81 -15.63 11.88 7.53
C LYS A 81 -15.23 12.80 6.39
N SER A 82 -14.13 13.51 6.56
CA SER A 82 -13.64 14.52 5.64
C SER A 82 -12.32 14.08 5.01
N PHE A 83 -11.94 14.74 3.92
CA PHE A 83 -10.64 14.52 3.30
C PHE A 83 -10.09 15.80 2.69
N VAL A 84 -8.76 15.87 2.63
CA VAL A 84 -8.03 16.93 1.96
C VAL A 84 -7.14 16.29 0.90
N ILE A 85 -7.09 16.91 -0.28
CA ILE A 85 -6.19 16.52 -1.37
C ILE A 85 -5.04 17.52 -1.41
N LEU A 86 -3.81 17.00 -1.39
CA LEU A 86 -2.54 17.72 -1.47
C LEU A 86 -1.81 17.38 -2.76
#